data_AF-A0A0N0YHX3-F1
#
_entry.id   AF-A0A0N0YHX3-F1
#
_cell.length_a   1.000
_cell.length_b   1.000
_cell.length_c   1.000
_cell.angle_alpha   90.00
_cell.angle_beta   90.00
_cell.angle_gamma   90.00
#
_symmetry.space_group_name_H-M   'P 1'
#
loop_
_entity.id
_entity.type
_entity.pdbx_description
1 polymer ?
#
loop_
_entity_poly.entity_id
_entity_poly.type
_entity_poly.pdbx_seq_one_letter_code
_entity_poly.pdbx_strand_id
1 'polypeptide(L)'
;MTAMTPGSNIPLSAARVAVDVAAPVRLDVSGLLLTADGKVRSDDDFIFYNQPSGPGVTYRSGGGSAPDAIVVDTTAVPPGIEKIVVTASPDAAGQTFQGVEPTATVRNADDGSALATFTPPQLGGETALVVIEIYLRNGAWKARAVGQGYANGLAGIATDFGVSVEEPAAAAPPAPAAAPVAPLAPPVAPVDPRIAPPAPAAPPAPPAPAGSGKINLDKGRVSLQKNQTVSLVKGGRPLLSQVKMGLGWEPAFRGKDIDLDASVIAFGPNRNHLDSCYFGKLSILNGAIKHSGDNLTGEGAGDDEVIVVDLGRIPADATGLVFTVNSFTGQKFTEVAKAYCRLIDAATGEELVRFDLTGAEPQTGVMMAKLIKQFSGEWEMTGMGEFVKSRTVRGMVKPAAKAL
;
A
#
# COMPACT_ATOMS: atom_id res chain seq x y z
N MET A 1 0.08 -5.07 22.09
CA MET A 1 0.05 -5.24 20.63
C MET A 1 1.49 -5.29 20.11
N THR A 2 1.88 -6.38 19.48
CA THR A 2 3.23 -6.60 18.93
C THR A 2 3.25 -6.36 17.43
N ALA A 3 4.12 -5.49 16.93
CA ALA A 3 4.34 -5.35 15.49
C ALA A 3 5.20 -6.51 14.97
N MET A 4 4.70 -7.23 13.98
CA MET A 4 5.37 -8.38 13.37
C MET A 4 6.11 -7.98 12.09
N THR A 5 7.14 -8.75 11.75
CA THR A 5 7.88 -8.66 10.50
C THR A 5 7.75 -9.99 9.75
N PRO A 6 7.97 -10.02 8.42
CA PRO A 6 7.85 -11.26 7.67
C PRO A 6 8.65 -12.41 8.30
N GLY A 7 7.99 -13.55 8.50
CA GLY A 7 8.55 -14.74 9.12
C GLY A 7 8.54 -14.75 10.66
N SER A 8 8.29 -13.62 11.33
CA SER A 8 8.21 -13.58 12.80
C SER A 8 6.98 -14.32 13.31
N ASN A 9 7.05 -14.83 14.55
CA ASN A 9 5.94 -15.52 15.19
C ASN A 9 5.80 -15.13 16.65
N ILE A 10 4.57 -15.23 17.16
CA ILE A 10 4.23 -15.00 18.56
C ILE A 10 3.38 -16.16 19.10
N PRO A 11 3.49 -16.52 20.39
CA PRO A 11 2.52 -17.40 21.02
C PRO A 11 1.15 -16.71 21.10
N LEU A 12 0.08 -17.49 20.92
CA LEU A 12 -1.27 -17.01 21.19
C LEU A 12 -1.57 -17.14 22.69
N SER A 13 -1.94 -16.04 23.32
CA SER A 13 -2.34 -15.99 24.73
C SER A 13 -3.84 -16.21 24.94
N ALA A 14 -4.63 -16.31 23.86
CA ALA A 14 -6.06 -16.51 23.88
C ALA A 14 -6.43 -17.76 23.08
N ALA A 15 -7.44 -18.50 23.56
CA ALA A 15 -7.98 -19.66 22.88
C ALA A 15 -8.72 -19.28 21.60
N ARG A 16 -9.41 -18.14 21.63
CA ARG A 16 -10.16 -17.60 20.49
C ARG A 16 -9.48 -16.33 19.99
N VAL A 17 -9.11 -16.31 18.72
CA VAL A 17 -8.48 -15.16 18.07
C VAL A 17 -9.20 -14.78 16.80
N ALA A 18 -9.28 -13.48 16.52
CA ALA A 18 -9.75 -12.96 15.25
C ALA A 18 -8.57 -12.39 14.47
N VAL A 19 -8.48 -12.74 13.19
CA VAL A 19 -7.55 -12.13 12.26
C VAL A 19 -8.36 -11.26 11.31
N ASP A 20 -8.40 -9.96 11.58
CA ASP A 20 -8.95 -8.97 10.66
C ASP A 20 -7.88 -8.49 9.68
N VAL A 21 -8.24 -8.35 8.40
CA VAL A 21 -7.34 -7.81 7.37
C VAL A 21 -7.96 -6.55 6.81
N ALA A 22 -7.30 -5.42 7.02
CA ALA A 22 -7.76 -4.11 6.56
C ALA A 22 -6.84 -3.58 5.47
N ALA A 23 -7.40 -2.92 4.46
CA ALA A 23 -6.65 -2.23 3.41
C ALA A 23 -7.41 -1.00 2.90
N PRO A 24 -6.76 -0.10 2.13
CA PRO A 24 -7.43 1.02 1.44
C PRO A 24 -8.44 0.59 0.37
N VAL A 25 -8.48 -0.71 0.05
CA VAL A 25 -9.38 -1.34 -0.92
C VAL A 25 -10.17 -2.41 -0.20
N ARG A 26 -11.35 -2.76 -0.72
CA ARG A 26 -12.14 -3.85 -0.16
C ARG A 26 -11.41 -5.17 -0.41
N LEU A 27 -11.34 -5.98 0.63
CA LEU A 27 -10.71 -7.30 0.59
C LEU A 27 -11.75 -8.35 0.96
N ASP A 28 -11.74 -9.44 0.22
CA ASP A 28 -12.32 -10.70 0.62
C ASP A 28 -11.29 -11.47 1.44
N VAL A 29 -11.68 -11.87 2.66
CA VAL A 29 -10.82 -12.61 3.58
C VAL A 29 -11.31 -14.04 3.69
N SER A 30 -10.41 -15.01 3.57
CA SER A 30 -10.73 -16.44 3.66
C SER A 30 -9.73 -17.19 4.55
N GLY A 31 -10.19 -18.23 5.22
CA GLY A 31 -9.38 -19.13 6.05
C GLY A 31 -9.30 -20.53 5.45
N LEU A 32 -8.12 -21.13 5.39
CA LEU A 32 -7.92 -22.52 4.98
C LEU A 32 -7.37 -23.34 6.14
N LEU A 33 -8.03 -24.45 6.49
CA LEU A 33 -7.56 -25.39 7.50
C LEU A 33 -6.70 -26.46 6.82
N LEU A 34 -5.45 -26.58 7.26
CA LEU A 34 -4.45 -27.43 6.63
C LEU A 34 -3.95 -28.52 7.57
N THR A 35 -3.78 -29.72 7.03
CA THR A 35 -3.16 -30.83 7.76
C THR A 35 -1.63 -30.69 7.77
N ALA A 36 -0.93 -31.66 8.38
CA ALA A 36 0.52 -31.72 8.44
C ALA A 36 1.19 -31.74 7.04
N ASP A 37 0.49 -32.22 6.01
CA ASP A 37 0.95 -32.21 4.61
C ASP A 37 0.78 -30.83 3.93
N GLY A 38 0.19 -29.85 4.63
CA GLY A 38 -0.08 -28.53 4.11
C GLY A 38 -1.27 -28.48 3.14
N LYS A 39 -2.17 -29.46 3.15
CA LYS A 39 -3.37 -29.49 2.29
C LYS A 39 -4.67 -29.43 3.10
N VAL A 40 -5.75 -28.96 2.48
CA VAL A 40 -7.12 -29.09 3.00
C VAL A 40 -7.57 -30.55 2.91
N ARG A 41 -8.50 -30.97 3.77
CA ARG A 41 -9.06 -32.33 3.70
C ARG A 41 -10.22 -32.42 2.69
N SER A 42 -11.00 -31.36 2.60
CA SER A 42 -12.12 -31.17 1.68
C SER A 42 -12.42 -29.66 1.55
N ASP A 43 -13.38 -29.31 0.70
CA ASP A 43 -13.84 -27.92 0.55
C ASP A 43 -14.46 -27.35 1.85
N ASP A 44 -14.88 -28.22 2.80
CA ASP A 44 -15.38 -27.80 4.13
C ASP A 44 -14.32 -27.07 4.96
N ASP A 45 -13.04 -27.29 4.65
CA ASP A 45 -11.89 -26.64 5.30
C ASP A 45 -11.56 -25.28 4.68
N PHE A 46 -12.35 -24.81 3.71
CA PHE A 46 -12.22 -23.48 3.12
C PHE A 46 -13.34 -22.54 3.58
N ILE A 47 -12.99 -21.57 4.43
CA ILE A 47 -13.95 -20.70 5.13
C ILE A 47 -13.89 -19.29 4.54
N PHE A 48 -15.03 -18.81 4.03
CA PHE A 48 -15.15 -17.52 3.36
C PHE A 48 -16.60 -17.03 3.43
N TYR A 49 -16.94 -15.86 2.88
CA TYR A 49 -18.25 -15.24 3.07
C TYR A 49 -19.46 -16.13 2.68
N ASN A 50 -19.33 -17.00 1.68
CA ASN A 50 -20.40 -17.91 1.23
C ASN A 50 -20.39 -19.27 1.98
N GLN A 51 -19.30 -19.58 2.67
CA GLN A 51 -19.18 -20.73 3.58
C GLN A 51 -18.61 -20.23 4.91
N PRO A 52 -19.42 -19.50 5.70
CA PRO A 52 -18.88 -18.66 6.76
C PRO A 52 -18.49 -19.43 8.02
N SER A 53 -18.67 -20.74 8.07
CA SER A 53 -18.44 -21.56 9.26
C SER A 53 -17.84 -22.90 8.90
N GLY A 54 -16.86 -23.32 9.69
CA GLY A 54 -16.25 -24.65 9.65
C GLY A 54 -15.67 -25.03 11.01
N PRO A 55 -14.94 -26.15 11.08
CA PRO A 55 -14.51 -26.71 12.35
C PRO A 55 -13.53 -25.79 13.12
N GLY A 56 -14.02 -25.10 14.15
CA GLY A 56 -13.23 -24.17 14.96
C GLY A 56 -12.81 -22.88 14.23
N VAL A 57 -13.33 -22.63 13.01
CA VAL A 57 -13.00 -21.45 12.22
C VAL A 57 -14.29 -20.84 11.67
N THR A 58 -14.42 -19.52 11.73
CA THR A 58 -15.62 -18.80 11.31
C THR A 58 -15.22 -17.51 10.61
N TYR A 59 -15.79 -17.25 9.44
CA TYR A 59 -15.72 -15.95 8.80
C TYR A 59 -16.72 -15.00 9.48
N ARG A 60 -16.28 -13.77 9.72
CA ARG A 60 -17.10 -12.70 10.26
C ARG A 60 -17.04 -11.51 9.32
N SER A 61 -18.19 -11.16 8.75
CA SER A 61 -18.30 -9.93 7.97
C SER A 61 -18.19 -8.71 8.87
N GLY A 62 -17.45 -7.70 8.40
CA GLY A 62 -17.41 -6.39 9.03
C GLY A 62 -18.56 -5.46 8.60
N GLY A 63 -19.51 -5.94 7.79
CA GLY A 63 -20.72 -5.20 7.41
C GLY A 63 -20.45 -3.92 6.60
N GLY A 64 -19.26 -3.79 6.01
CA GLY A 64 -18.81 -2.59 5.29
C GLY A 64 -18.28 -1.45 6.16
N SER A 65 -18.43 -1.52 7.49
CA SER A 65 -17.92 -0.54 8.45
C SER A 65 -16.68 -0.99 9.22
N ALA A 66 -16.38 -2.28 9.17
CA ALA A 66 -15.21 -2.92 9.78
C ALA A 66 -14.56 -3.86 8.75
N PRO A 67 -13.28 -4.24 8.93
CA PRO A 67 -12.68 -5.28 8.11
C PRO A 67 -13.35 -6.63 8.37
N ASP A 68 -13.41 -7.44 7.32
CA ASP A 68 -13.76 -8.86 7.45
C ASP A 68 -12.67 -9.59 8.23
N ALA A 69 -13.07 -10.66 8.93
CA ALA A 69 -12.16 -11.39 9.80
C ALA A 69 -12.37 -12.90 9.74
N ILE A 70 -11.28 -13.63 9.93
CA ILE A 70 -11.33 -15.07 10.26
C ILE A 70 -11.14 -15.23 11.76
N VAL A 71 -12.16 -15.77 12.42
CA VAL A 71 -12.15 -16.09 13.84
C VAL A 71 -11.78 -17.56 14.00
N VAL A 72 -10.73 -17.83 14.77
CA VAL A 72 -10.22 -19.17 15.07
C VAL A 72 -10.39 -19.45 16.55
N ASP A 73 -11.16 -20.48 16.88
CA ASP A 73 -11.19 -21.11 18.19
C ASP A 73 -10.25 -22.32 18.19
N THR A 74 -9.04 -22.10 18.70
CA THR A 74 -7.97 -23.11 18.73
C THR A 74 -8.30 -24.36 19.56
N THR A 75 -9.34 -24.30 20.40
CA THR A 75 -9.80 -25.46 21.19
C THR A 75 -10.83 -26.31 20.44
N ALA A 76 -11.46 -25.74 19.41
CA ALA A 76 -12.44 -26.41 18.56
C ALA A 76 -11.88 -26.85 17.20
N VAL A 77 -10.62 -26.51 16.90
CA VAL A 77 -9.92 -26.99 15.70
C VAL A 77 -9.74 -28.52 15.80
N PRO A 78 -10.17 -29.30 14.78
CA PRO A 78 -10.09 -30.75 14.83
C PRO A 78 -8.66 -31.29 14.95
N PRO A 79 -8.47 -32.44 15.60
CA PRO A 79 -7.19 -33.15 15.54
C PRO A 79 -6.84 -33.48 14.09
N GLY A 80 -5.58 -33.27 13.72
CA GLY A 80 -5.08 -33.42 12.34
C GLY A 80 -4.96 -32.12 11.56
N ILE A 81 -5.58 -31.02 12.01
CA ILE A 81 -5.30 -29.67 11.50
C ILE A 81 -4.15 -29.08 12.31
N GLU A 82 -3.05 -28.74 11.64
CA GLU A 82 -1.85 -28.17 12.28
C GLU A 82 -1.67 -26.70 11.98
N LYS A 83 -2.37 -26.19 10.96
CA LYS A 83 -2.22 -24.82 10.47
C LYS A 83 -3.53 -24.30 9.89
N ILE A 84 -3.84 -23.05 10.19
CA ILE A 84 -4.89 -22.27 9.55
C ILE A 84 -4.21 -21.11 8.83
N VAL A 85 -4.42 -21.01 7.52
CA VAL A 85 -3.89 -19.92 6.69
C VAL A 85 -4.98 -18.88 6.50
N VAL A 86 -4.69 -17.62 6.82
CA VAL A 86 -5.58 -16.49 6.55
C VAL A 86 -5.10 -15.77 5.29
N THR A 87 -6.01 -15.66 4.34
CA THR A 87 -5.79 -15.11 3.01
C THR A 87 -6.63 -13.88 2.77
N ALA A 88 -6.15 -13.00 1.90
CA ALA A 88 -6.89 -11.84 1.44
C ALA A 88 -6.74 -11.68 -0.08
N SER A 89 -7.81 -11.28 -0.75
CA SER A 89 -7.81 -10.89 -2.16
C SER A 89 -8.65 -9.62 -2.34
N PRO A 90 -8.27 -8.67 -3.20
CA PRO A 90 -9.13 -7.54 -3.52
C PRO A 90 -10.46 -8.00 -4.13
N ASP A 91 -11.56 -7.32 -3.80
CA ASP A 91 -12.90 -7.66 -4.30
C ASP A 91 -13.06 -7.34 -5.81
N ALA A 92 -12.36 -6.31 -6.27
CA ALA A 92 -12.41 -5.87 -7.65
C ALA A 92 -11.58 -6.81 -8.55
N ALA A 93 -12.24 -7.38 -9.57
CA ALA A 93 -11.62 -8.30 -10.50
C ALA A 93 -10.36 -7.71 -11.15
N GLY A 94 -9.24 -8.45 -11.06
CA GLY A 94 -7.95 -8.07 -11.64
C GLY A 94 -7.20 -6.97 -10.87
N GLN A 95 -7.73 -6.50 -9.74
CA GLN A 95 -7.01 -5.59 -8.85
C GLN A 95 -5.86 -6.34 -8.17
N THR A 96 -4.68 -5.71 -8.19
CA THR A 96 -3.48 -6.24 -7.55
C THR A 96 -3.24 -5.56 -6.20
N PHE A 97 -2.33 -6.12 -5.41
CA PHE A 97 -1.82 -5.51 -4.19
C PHE A 97 -0.75 -4.44 -4.45
N GLN A 98 -0.53 -4.03 -5.71
CA GLN A 98 0.51 -3.06 -6.06
C GLN A 98 0.18 -1.71 -5.42
N GLY A 99 0.97 -1.31 -4.41
CA GLY A 99 0.73 -0.11 -3.61
C GLY A 99 -0.57 -0.17 -2.78
N VAL A 100 -1.01 -1.38 -2.45
CA VAL A 100 -1.98 -1.64 -1.38
C VAL A 100 -1.18 -2.09 -0.17
N GLU A 101 -1.47 -1.54 1.00
CA GLU A 101 -0.82 -1.88 2.26
C GLU A 101 -1.81 -2.62 3.17
N PRO A 102 -2.11 -3.91 2.92
CA PRO A 102 -3.01 -4.66 3.77
C PRO A 102 -2.35 -4.88 5.14
N THR A 103 -3.09 -4.64 6.20
CA THR A 103 -2.65 -4.84 7.57
C THR A 103 -3.54 -5.88 8.23
N ALA A 104 -2.95 -7.01 8.60
CA ALA A 104 -3.60 -8.01 9.43
C ALA A 104 -3.41 -7.67 10.91
N THR A 105 -4.50 -7.62 11.68
CA THR A 105 -4.44 -7.56 13.14
C THR A 105 -4.94 -8.87 13.72
N VAL A 106 -4.13 -9.49 14.58
CA VAL A 106 -4.54 -10.64 15.40
C VAL A 106 -5.05 -10.10 16.72
N ARG A 107 -6.32 -10.35 17.03
CA ARG A 107 -7.00 -9.90 18.25
C ARG A 107 -7.45 -11.10 19.05
N ASN A 108 -7.54 -10.95 20.37
CA ASN A 108 -8.35 -11.83 21.19
C ASN A 108 -9.82 -11.63 20.79
N ALA A 109 -10.51 -12.71 20.43
CA ALA A 109 -11.88 -12.63 19.94
C ALA A 109 -12.91 -12.36 21.05
N ASP A 110 -12.56 -12.64 22.31
CA ASP A 110 -13.49 -12.50 23.44
C ASP A 110 -13.52 -11.08 24.01
N ASP A 111 -12.38 -10.38 24.04
CA ASP A 111 -12.25 -9.02 24.60
C ASP A 111 -11.85 -7.95 23.57
N GLY A 112 -11.52 -8.34 22.33
CA GLY A 112 -11.12 -7.45 21.24
C GLY A 112 -9.70 -6.89 21.34
N SER A 113 -8.93 -7.27 22.36
CA SER A 113 -7.58 -6.76 22.57
C SER A 113 -6.63 -7.21 21.46
N ALA A 114 -5.80 -6.28 20.96
CA ALA A 114 -4.88 -6.59 19.88
C ALA A 114 -3.60 -7.27 20.38
N LEU A 115 -3.38 -8.49 19.91
CA LEU A 115 -2.23 -9.32 20.22
C LEU A 115 -1.05 -8.94 19.32
N ALA A 116 -1.28 -8.88 18.01
CA ALA A 116 -0.26 -8.53 17.03
C ALA A 116 -0.82 -7.81 15.81
N THR A 117 0.05 -7.13 15.08
CA THR A 117 -0.24 -6.52 13.78
C THR A 117 0.86 -6.84 12.78
N PHE A 118 0.50 -7.03 11.52
CA PHE A 118 1.42 -7.31 10.44
C PHE A 118 0.96 -6.66 9.13
N THR A 119 1.83 -5.83 8.55
CA THR A 119 1.64 -5.25 7.22
C THR A 119 2.72 -5.83 6.30
N PRO A 120 2.38 -6.71 5.35
CA PRO A 120 3.34 -7.27 4.40
C PRO A 120 4.03 -6.17 3.60
N PRO A 121 5.36 -6.11 3.58
CA PRO A 121 6.09 -5.16 2.77
C PRO A 121 6.17 -5.62 1.31
N GLN A 122 6.35 -4.68 0.38
CA GLN A 122 6.74 -4.94 -1.02
C GLN A 122 5.75 -5.78 -1.84
N LEU A 123 4.44 -5.59 -1.65
CA LEU A 123 3.44 -6.17 -2.55
C LEU A 123 3.45 -5.47 -3.93
N GLY A 124 3.20 -6.24 -4.98
CA GLY A 124 3.26 -5.84 -6.37
C GLY A 124 2.10 -6.42 -7.19
N GLY A 125 2.41 -7.19 -8.23
CA GLY A 125 1.42 -7.69 -9.19
C GLY A 125 0.51 -8.81 -8.68
N GLU A 126 0.54 -9.12 -7.39
CA GLU A 126 -0.22 -10.22 -6.81
C GLU A 126 -1.68 -9.86 -6.62
N THR A 127 -2.58 -10.81 -6.87
CA THR A 127 -4.04 -10.64 -6.79
C THR A 127 -4.65 -11.41 -5.62
N ALA A 128 -3.85 -12.20 -4.91
CA ALA A 128 -4.17 -12.78 -3.61
C ALA A 128 -2.93 -12.81 -2.71
N LEU A 129 -3.14 -12.95 -1.41
CA LEU A 129 -2.11 -12.85 -0.39
C LEU A 129 -2.38 -13.81 0.75
N VAL A 130 -1.35 -14.53 1.19
CA VAL A 130 -1.33 -15.22 2.48
C VAL A 130 -0.72 -14.28 3.53
N VAL A 131 -1.53 -13.82 4.48
CA VAL A 131 -1.14 -12.75 5.41
C VAL A 131 -0.62 -13.33 6.73
N ILE A 132 -1.40 -14.19 7.37
CA ILE A 132 -1.13 -14.77 8.69
C ILE A 132 -1.31 -16.29 8.65
N GLU A 133 -0.44 -17.01 9.33
CA GLU A 133 -0.63 -18.41 9.70
C GLU A 133 -0.92 -18.51 11.20
N ILE A 134 -1.99 -19.22 11.58
CA ILE A 134 -2.21 -19.70 12.94
C ILE A 134 -1.83 -21.18 12.97
N TYR A 135 -0.79 -21.56 13.69
CA TYR A 135 -0.24 -22.92 13.60
C TYR A 135 0.09 -23.50 14.97
N LEU A 136 -0.04 -24.82 15.07
CA LEU A 136 0.28 -25.59 16.26
C LEU A 136 1.74 -26.04 16.21
N ARG A 137 2.49 -25.79 17.27
CA ARG A 137 3.86 -26.30 17.41
C ARG A 137 4.18 -26.65 18.84
N ASN A 138 4.62 -27.88 19.08
CA ASN A 138 4.93 -28.42 20.40
C ASN A 138 3.76 -28.24 21.40
N GLY A 139 2.52 -28.46 20.94
CA GLY A 139 1.32 -28.32 21.76
C GLY A 139 0.87 -26.88 22.04
N ALA A 140 1.54 -25.86 21.49
CA ALA A 140 1.18 -24.46 21.65
C ALA A 140 0.81 -23.81 20.30
N TRP A 141 -0.33 -23.14 20.26
CA TRP A 141 -0.75 -22.36 19.10
C TRP A 141 0.00 -21.03 19.00
N LYS A 142 0.37 -20.65 17.78
CA LYS A 142 1.17 -19.47 17.47
C LYS A 142 0.62 -18.77 16.24
N ALA A 143 0.81 -17.45 16.17
CA ALA A 143 0.62 -16.70 14.94
C ALA A 143 1.97 -16.44 14.27
N ARG A 144 2.05 -16.59 12.95
CA ARG A 144 3.22 -16.24 12.13
C ARG A 144 2.82 -15.23 11.05
N ALA A 145 3.63 -14.20 10.91
CA ALA A 145 3.55 -13.25 9.80
C ALA A 145 4.15 -13.89 8.55
N VAL A 146 3.36 -14.00 7.47
CA VAL A 146 3.80 -14.59 6.20
C VAL A 146 4.04 -13.51 5.17
N GLY A 147 2.97 -12.94 4.61
CA GLY A 147 3.05 -11.87 3.62
C GLY A 147 3.45 -12.36 2.23
N GLN A 148 3.02 -13.57 1.85
CA GLN A 148 3.32 -14.17 0.55
C GLN A 148 2.20 -13.86 -0.44
N GLY A 149 2.51 -13.10 -1.48
CA GLY A 149 1.58 -12.80 -2.56
C GLY A 149 1.52 -13.91 -3.63
N TYR A 150 0.39 -13.96 -4.34
CA TYR A 150 0.08 -14.89 -5.43
C TYR A 150 -0.39 -14.11 -6.67
N ALA A 151 0.39 -14.17 -7.76
CA ALA A 151 0.06 -13.52 -9.03
C ALA A 151 -1.15 -14.14 -9.74
N ASN A 152 -1.32 -15.46 -9.59
CA ASN A 152 -2.47 -16.24 -10.07
C ASN A 152 -3.68 -16.19 -9.11
N GLY A 153 -3.66 -15.28 -8.13
CA GLY A 153 -4.79 -15.00 -7.27
C GLY A 153 -5.18 -16.14 -6.34
N LEU A 154 -6.43 -16.11 -5.89
CA LEU A 154 -6.97 -17.08 -4.94
C LEU A 154 -6.97 -18.50 -5.53
N ALA A 155 -7.06 -18.63 -6.86
CA ALA A 155 -6.94 -19.92 -7.55
C ALA A 155 -5.55 -20.56 -7.37
N GLY A 156 -4.48 -19.74 -7.32
CA GLY A 156 -3.14 -20.21 -7.00
C GLY A 156 -3.01 -20.74 -5.58
N ILE A 157 -3.55 -19.99 -4.63
CA ILE A 157 -3.65 -20.39 -3.22
C ILE A 157 -4.43 -21.69 -3.08
N ALA A 158 -5.61 -21.78 -3.72
CA ALA A 158 -6.45 -22.96 -3.72
C ALA A 158 -5.70 -24.20 -4.25
N THR A 159 -5.00 -24.06 -5.38
CA THR A 159 -4.19 -25.13 -5.96
C THR A 159 -3.06 -25.58 -5.01
N ASP A 160 -2.32 -24.62 -4.46
CA ASP A 160 -1.20 -24.89 -3.55
C ASP A 160 -1.65 -25.56 -2.26
N PHE A 161 -2.89 -25.32 -1.82
CA PHE A 161 -3.48 -25.94 -0.63
C PHE A 161 -4.44 -27.11 -0.93
N GLY A 162 -4.61 -27.49 -2.19
CA GLY A 162 -5.35 -28.71 -2.58
C GLY A 162 -6.88 -28.56 -2.67
N VAL A 163 -7.39 -27.34 -2.78
CA VAL A 163 -8.81 -27.04 -3.04
C VAL A 163 -9.08 -27.17 -4.54
N SER A 164 -10.13 -27.90 -4.93
CA SER A 164 -10.59 -27.95 -6.32
C SER A 164 -11.49 -26.75 -6.64
N VAL A 165 -11.02 -25.84 -7.50
CA VAL A 165 -11.84 -24.72 -7.98
C VAL A 165 -12.58 -25.17 -9.25
N GLU A 166 -13.88 -25.45 -9.16
CA GLU A 166 -14.74 -25.51 -10.34
C GLU A 166 -15.01 -24.07 -10.81
N GLU A 167 -14.30 -23.65 -11.86
CA GLU A 167 -14.52 -22.37 -12.53
C GLU A 167 -15.85 -22.45 -13.33
N PRO A 168 -16.81 -21.51 -13.19
CA PRO A 168 -17.92 -21.45 -14.12
C PRO A 168 -17.33 -21.17 -15.51
N ALA A 169 -17.59 -22.08 -16.45
CA ALA A 169 -17.04 -22.04 -17.80
C ALA A 169 -17.11 -20.62 -18.38
N ALA A 170 -15.93 -20.05 -18.64
CA ALA A 170 -15.82 -18.79 -19.36
C ALA A 170 -16.66 -18.89 -20.63
N ALA A 171 -17.61 -17.95 -20.81
CA ALA A 171 -18.39 -17.86 -22.02
C ALA A 171 -17.41 -17.79 -23.21
N ALA A 172 -17.52 -18.75 -24.12
CA ALA A 172 -16.66 -18.84 -25.29
C ALA A 172 -16.68 -17.50 -26.05
N PRO A 173 -15.51 -17.00 -26.52
CA PRO A 173 -15.49 -15.84 -27.40
C PRO A 173 -16.40 -16.09 -28.62
N PRO A 174 -17.11 -15.08 -29.14
CA PRO A 174 -17.89 -15.25 -30.36
C PRO A 174 -16.95 -15.69 -31.48
N ALA A 175 -17.35 -16.76 -32.18
CA ALA A 175 -16.59 -17.35 -33.27
C ALA A 175 -16.23 -16.27 -34.34
N PRO A 176 -15.00 -16.25 -34.87
CA PRO A 176 -14.66 -15.37 -35.98
C PRO A 176 -15.51 -15.70 -37.20
N ALA A 177 -16.01 -14.66 -37.89
CA ALA A 177 -16.72 -14.81 -39.15
C ALA A 177 -15.84 -15.55 -40.19
N ALA A 178 -16.43 -16.53 -40.86
CA ALA A 178 -15.75 -17.38 -41.83
C ALA A 178 -15.20 -16.57 -43.02
N ALA A 179 -13.91 -16.72 -43.30
CA ALA A 179 -13.28 -16.28 -44.54
C ALA A 179 -13.49 -17.32 -45.66
N PRO A 180 -13.53 -16.91 -46.95
CA PRO A 180 -13.87 -17.80 -48.04
C PRO A 180 -12.75 -18.82 -48.34
N VAL A 181 -13.18 -20.02 -48.70
CA VAL A 181 -12.37 -21.23 -48.89
C VAL A 181 -11.54 -21.14 -50.18
N ALA A 182 -10.22 -21.36 -50.09
CA ALA A 182 -9.33 -21.55 -51.23
C ALA A 182 -9.08 -23.06 -51.51
N PRO A 183 -8.76 -23.47 -52.75
CA PRO A 183 -8.82 -24.88 -53.16
C PRO A 183 -7.67 -25.75 -52.63
N LEU A 184 -8.00 -27.02 -52.43
CA LEU A 184 -7.16 -28.10 -51.88
C LEU A 184 -5.93 -28.43 -52.74
N ALA A 185 -4.78 -28.62 -52.10
CA ALA A 185 -3.59 -29.25 -52.65
C ALA A 185 -3.44 -30.72 -52.13
N PRO A 186 -2.84 -31.63 -52.92
CA PRO A 186 -2.83 -33.08 -52.64
C PRO A 186 -1.80 -33.51 -51.57
N PRO A 187 -1.91 -34.74 -51.02
CA PRO A 187 -1.29 -35.12 -49.75
C PRO A 187 0.18 -35.55 -49.92
N VAL A 188 1.00 -35.26 -48.90
CA VAL A 188 2.35 -35.79 -48.74
C VAL A 188 2.38 -36.77 -47.56
N ALA A 189 3.05 -37.90 -47.77
CA ALA A 189 3.14 -39.09 -46.91
C ALA A 189 3.88 -38.85 -45.56
N PRO A 190 3.73 -39.75 -44.56
CA PRO A 190 4.21 -39.51 -43.20
C PRO A 190 5.69 -39.89 -43.02
N VAL A 191 6.39 -39.15 -42.15
CA VAL A 191 7.75 -39.50 -41.70
C VAL A 191 7.81 -39.62 -40.17
N ASP A 192 8.40 -40.73 -39.74
CA ASP A 192 8.64 -41.30 -38.41
C ASP A 192 9.39 -40.34 -37.43
N PRO A 193 9.00 -40.30 -36.13
CA PRO A 193 9.62 -39.43 -35.14
C PRO A 193 10.84 -40.10 -34.51
N ARG A 194 12.03 -39.49 -34.55
CA ARG A 194 13.11 -39.83 -33.62
C ARG A 194 14.23 -38.78 -33.57
N ILE A 195 14.46 -38.32 -32.34
CA ILE A 195 15.66 -37.67 -31.77
C ILE A 195 15.78 -36.14 -31.97
N ALA A 196 15.50 -35.40 -30.89
CA ALA A 196 15.95 -34.02 -30.69
C ALA A 196 16.97 -33.98 -29.52
N PRO A 197 18.07 -33.22 -29.63
CA PRO A 197 19.07 -33.08 -28.56
C PRO A 197 18.67 -32.03 -27.50
N PRO A 198 19.24 -32.08 -26.28
CA PRO A 198 18.87 -31.16 -25.19
C PRO A 198 19.56 -29.79 -25.31
N ALA A 199 18.88 -28.76 -24.80
CA ALA A 199 19.36 -27.37 -24.73
C ALA A 199 20.28 -27.12 -23.50
N PRO A 200 21.17 -26.10 -23.53
CA PRO A 200 22.10 -25.81 -22.44
C PRO A 200 21.50 -24.94 -21.33
N ALA A 201 22.01 -25.10 -20.11
CA ALA A 201 21.60 -24.39 -18.89
C ALA A 201 22.11 -22.95 -18.80
N ALA A 202 21.31 -22.07 -18.19
CA ALA A 202 21.64 -20.66 -17.94
C ALA A 202 22.40 -20.45 -16.60
N PRO A 203 23.28 -19.42 -16.49
CA PRO A 203 24.05 -19.13 -15.28
C PRO A 203 23.27 -18.29 -14.24
N PRO A 204 23.68 -18.30 -12.95
CA PRO A 204 22.95 -17.66 -11.86
C PRO A 204 23.18 -16.14 -11.76
N ALA A 205 22.18 -15.44 -11.20
CA ALA A 205 22.17 -13.99 -10.99
C ALA A 205 22.86 -13.56 -9.66
N PRO A 206 23.41 -12.32 -9.59
CA PRO A 206 24.12 -11.81 -8.41
C PRO A 206 23.16 -11.25 -7.32
N PRO A 207 23.63 -11.09 -6.06
CA PRO A 207 22.78 -10.75 -4.91
C PRO A 207 22.46 -9.25 -4.79
N ALA A 208 21.28 -8.95 -4.25
CA ALA A 208 20.76 -7.60 -3.99
C ALA A 208 21.26 -7.01 -2.64
N PRO A 209 21.39 -5.67 -2.52
CA PRO A 209 21.88 -5.01 -1.30
C PRO A 209 20.80 -4.79 -0.22
N ALA A 210 21.28 -4.58 1.01
CA ALA A 210 20.57 -4.59 2.29
C ALA A 210 19.50 -3.49 2.51
N GLY A 211 18.45 -3.83 3.26
CA GLY A 211 17.26 -3.02 3.51
C GLY A 211 17.36 -1.96 4.63
N SER A 212 16.50 -0.95 4.53
CA SER A 212 16.33 0.20 5.43
C SER A 212 15.23 -0.03 6.48
N GLY A 213 15.52 0.23 7.76
CA GLY A 213 14.60 0.04 8.90
C GLY A 213 13.67 1.23 9.21
N LYS A 214 12.57 0.96 9.94
CA LYS A 214 11.57 1.93 10.42
C LYS A 214 12.08 2.65 11.70
N ILE A 215 11.84 3.97 11.84
CA ILE A 215 12.23 4.78 13.02
C ILE A 215 10.98 5.27 13.76
N ASN A 216 11.00 5.18 15.09
CA ASN A 216 9.95 5.63 16.02
C ASN A 216 10.22 7.06 16.52
N LEU A 217 9.18 7.90 16.67
CA LEU A 217 9.23 9.31 17.13
C LEU A 217 9.42 9.49 18.66
N ASP A 218 10.24 8.65 19.27
CA ASP A 218 10.48 8.69 20.72
C ASP A 218 11.73 9.50 21.11
N LYS A 219 12.44 10.07 20.13
CA LYS A 219 13.65 10.85 20.33
C LYS A 219 13.56 12.10 19.45
N GLY A 220 13.61 13.28 20.06
CA GLY A 220 13.46 14.56 19.36
C GLY A 220 14.38 14.71 18.13
N ARG A 221 13.92 15.53 17.17
CA ARG A 221 14.43 15.72 15.80
C ARG A 221 14.63 14.41 15.04
N VAL A 222 13.56 13.93 14.41
CA VAL A 222 13.66 12.90 13.37
C VAL A 222 13.91 13.61 12.04
N SER A 223 15.14 13.53 11.52
CA SER A 223 15.42 13.86 10.12
C SER A 223 15.06 12.64 9.28
N LEU A 224 13.91 12.68 8.61
CA LEU A 224 13.48 11.57 7.74
C LEU A 224 14.36 11.51 6.49
N GLN A 225 14.89 10.32 6.21
CA GLN A 225 15.60 10.04 4.97
C GLN A 225 14.60 9.76 3.83
N LYS A 226 15.09 9.86 2.58
CA LYS A 226 14.31 9.51 1.38
C LYS A 226 13.68 8.12 1.51
N ASN A 227 12.38 8.01 1.24
CA ASN A 227 11.55 6.79 1.33
C ASN A 227 11.30 6.25 2.75
N GLN A 228 11.49 7.07 3.78
CA GLN A 228 11.18 6.67 5.15
C GLN A 228 9.72 6.97 5.49
N THR A 229 9.00 5.95 5.99
CA THR A 229 7.61 6.06 6.44
C THR A 229 7.51 6.14 7.95
N VAL A 230 6.57 6.96 8.42
CA VAL A 230 6.28 7.11 9.83
C VAL A 230 4.77 7.26 10.06
N SER A 231 4.29 6.59 11.10
CA SER A 231 2.91 6.78 11.57
C SER A 231 2.82 8.13 12.28
N LEU A 232 1.77 8.89 12.00
CA LEU A 232 1.51 10.18 12.67
C LEU A 232 0.79 9.99 14.03
N VAL A 233 0.89 8.79 14.62
CA VAL A 233 0.32 8.40 15.92
C VAL A 233 1.43 8.29 16.96
N LYS A 234 1.26 8.94 18.12
CA LYS A 234 2.21 8.85 19.25
C LYS A 234 1.52 8.34 20.51
N GLY A 235 1.93 7.16 20.99
CA GLY A 235 1.78 6.71 22.38
C GLY A 235 0.36 6.76 22.99
N GLY A 236 -0.69 6.48 22.22
CA GLY A 236 -2.06 6.41 22.74
C GLY A 236 -2.73 7.77 23.03
N ARG A 237 -2.25 8.87 22.44
CA ARG A 237 -2.94 10.18 22.45
C ARG A 237 -3.47 10.53 21.04
N PRO A 238 -4.51 11.38 20.89
CA PRO A 238 -5.01 11.76 19.58
C PRO A 238 -3.97 12.58 18.80
N LEU A 239 -3.49 11.94 17.73
CA LEU A 239 -2.98 12.34 16.42
C LEU A 239 -2.60 13.81 16.16
N LEU A 240 -1.58 14.00 15.32
CA LEU A 240 -1.47 15.19 14.48
C LEU A 240 -2.82 15.48 13.81
N SER A 241 -3.54 16.48 14.31
CA SER A 241 -4.82 16.90 13.74
C SER A 241 -4.63 17.75 12.49
N GLN A 242 -3.48 18.43 12.40
CA GLN A 242 -3.19 19.38 11.35
C GLN A 242 -1.70 19.36 11.02
N VAL A 243 -1.39 19.30 9.73
CA VAL A 243 -0.02 19.47 9.22
C VAL A 243 0.09 20.77 8.44
N LYS A 244 1.30 21.34 8.45
CA LYS A 244 1.64 22.52 7.68
C LYS A 244 2.82 22.21 6.77
N MET A 245 2.64 22.34 5.47
CA MET A 245 3.74 22.41 4.51
C MET A 245 4.24 23.85 4.45
N GLY A 246 5.54 24.02 4.61
CA GLY A 246 6.24 25.29 4.38
C GLY A 246 7.22 25.14 3.22
N LEU A 247 7.23 26.11 2.33
CA LEU A 247 8.19 26.26 1.24
C LEU A 247 8.87 27.62 1.41
N GLY A 248 10.19 27.67 1.31
CA GLY A 248 10.91 28.94 1.33
C GLY A 248 12.15 28.92 0.43
N TRP A 249 12.53 30.08 -0.10
CA TRP A 249 13.70 30.27 -0.96
C TRP A 249 14.22 31.70 -0.88
N GLU A 250 15.43 31.96 -1.39
CA GLU A 250 15.91 33.33 -1.54
C GLU A 250 15.59 33.91 -2.93
N PRO A 251 15.28 35.22 -3.01
CA PRO A 251 15.11 35.89 -4.28
C PRO A 251 16.32 35.76 -5.20
N ALA A 252 16.08 35.85 -6.51
CA ALA A 252 17.16 35.85 -7.49
C ALA A 252 18.11 37.03 -7.26
N PHE A 253 19.38 36.75 -6.96
CA PHE A 253 20.39 37.81 -6.82
C PHE A 253 20.64 38.59 -8.13
N ARG A 254 20.52 37.90 -9.27
CA ARG A 254 20.56 38.45 -10.64
C ARG A 254 19.69 37.58 -11.55
N GLY A 255 18.89 38.19 -12.43
CA GLY A 255 18.06 37.47 -13.40
C GLY A 255 16.58 37.75 -13.22
N LYS A 256 15.73 36.82 -13.71
CA LYS A 256 14.28 36.88 -13.50
C LYS A 256 13.93 36.35 -12.11
N ASP A 257 12.83 36.85 -11.56
CA ASP A 257 12.27 36.38 -10.30
C ASP A 257 12.05 34.86 -10.33
N ILE A 258 12.22 34.26 -9.15
CA ILE A 258 12.06 32.82 -8.93
C ILE A 258 10.72 32.63 -8.26
N ASP A 259 9.85 31.93 -8.98
CA ASP A 259 8.51 31.56 -8.55
C ASP A 259 8.50 30.05 -8.27
N LEU A 260 8.49 29.70 -6.97
CA LEU A 260 8.32 28.34 -6.51
C LEU A 260 6.93 28.17 -5.92
N ASP A 261 6.19 27.21 -6.45
CA ASP A 261 4.84 26.88 -6.01
C ASP A 261 4.85 25.69 -5.04
N ALA A 262 4.22 25.86 -3.88
CA ALA A 262 3.75 24.76 -3.05
C ALA A 262 2.42 24.22 -3.60
N SER A 263 2.21 22.91 -3.51
CA SER A 263 0.92 22.31 -3.87
C SER A 263 0.65 21.04 -3.09
N VAL A 264 -0.65 20.77 -2.88
CA VAL A 264 -1.13 19.48 -2.35
C VAL A 264 -2.17 18.91 -3.31
N ILE A 265 -1.95 17.65 -3.70
CA ILE A 265 -2.85 16.92 -4.59
C ILE A 265 -3.60 15.88 -3.75
N ALA A 266 -4.91 15.93 -3.79
CA ALA A 266 -5.78 14.98 -3.12
C ALA A 266 -6.24 13.88 -4.09
N PHE A 267 -6.20 12.65 -3.61
CA PHE A 267 -6.53 11.45 -4.35
C PHE A 267 -7.55 10.60 -3.60
N GLY A 268 -8.38 9.91 -4.38
CA GLY A 268 -9.32 8.93 -3.88
C GLY A 268 -8.70 7.55 -3.71
N PRO A 269 -9.47 6.56 -3.22
CA PRO A 269 -8.99 5.19 -2.95
C PRO A 269 -8.39 4.51 -4.17
N ASN A 270 -8.87 4.85 -5.37
CA ASN A 270 -8.38 4.31 -6.63
C ASN A 270 -7.26 5.15 -7.26
N ARG A 271 -6.62 6.03 -6.47
CA ARG A 271 -5.59 7.00 -6.91
C ARG A 271 -6.07 7.93 -8.03
N ASN A 272 -7.40 8.07 -8.16
CA ASN A 272 -8.00 9.05 -9.02
C ASN A 272 -7.82 10.44 -8.39
N HIS A 273 -7.44 11.40 -9.22
CA HIS A 273 -7.34 12.79 -8.80
C HIS A 273 -8.71 13.29 -8.35
N LEU A 274 -8.80 13.79 -7.12
CA LEU A 274 -10.00 14.45 -6.60
C LEU A 274 -9.90 15.96 -6.78
N ASP A 275 -8.81 16.53 -6.28
CA ASP A 275 -8.59 17.97 -6.32
C ASP A 275 -7.12 18.34 -6.09
N SER A 276 -6.75 19.59 -6.36
CA SER A 276 -5.42 20.14 -6.10
C SER A 276 -5.51 21.53 -5.49
N CYS A 277 -4.82 21.73 -4.37
CA CYS A 277 -4.62 23.02 -3.73
C CYS A 277 -3.28 23.61 -4.19
N TYR A 278 -3.31 24.82 -4.73
CA TYR A 278 -2.15 25.55 -5.27
C TYR A 278 -2.50 27.05 -5.38
N PHE A 279 -1.57 27.90 -5.80
CA PHE A 279 -1.79 29.36 -5.92
C PHE A 279 -3.08 29.76 -6.66
N GLY A 280 -3.47 29.02 -7.71
CA GLY A 280 -4.68 29.28 -8.50
C GLY A 280 -5.97 28.71 -7.89
N LYS A 281 -5.86 27.90 -6.83
CA LYS A 281 -6.99 27.32 -6.09
C LYS A 281 -6.63 27.15 -4.61
N LEU A 282 -6.81 28.23 -3.85
CA LEU A 282 -6.30 28.37 -2.48
C LEU A 282 -7.03 27.52 -1.44
N SER A 283 -8.14 26.87 -1.79
CA SER A 283 -8.84 25.98 -0.86
C SER A 283 -9.59 24.87 -1.59
N ILE A 284 -9.49 23.66 -1.06
CA ILE A 284 -10.16 22.45 -1.56
C ILE A 284 -10.78 21.67 -0.40
N LEU A 285 -11.59 20.64 -0.72
CA LEU A 285 -12.19 19.72 0.25
C LEU A 285 -12.90 20.44 1.40
N ASN A 286 -13.78 21.39 1.07
CA ASN A 286 -14.56 22.17 2.04
C ASN A 286 -13.70 22.90 3.09
N GLY A 287 -12.51 23.35 2.68
CA GLY A 287 -11.60 24.11 3.53
C GLY A 287 -10.72 23.24 4.43
N ALA A 288 -10.71 21.91 4.26
CA ALA A 288 -9.77 21.05 4.96
C ALA A 288 -8.32 21.28 4.52
N ILE A 289 -8.12 21.74 3.27
CA ILE A 289 -6.80 22.13 2.76
C ILE A 289 -6.86 23.60 2.32
N LYS A 290 -5.88 24.39 2.77
CA LYS A 290 -5.80 25.83 2.52
C LYS A 290 -4.37 26.26 2.19
N HIS A 291 -4.21 27.04 1.13
CA HIS A 291 -2.98 27.70 0.74
C HIS A 291 -2.94 29.14 1.28
N SER A 292 -1.77 29.65 1.63
CA SER A 292 -1.57 31.02 2.13
C SER A 292 -1.73 32.11 1.06
N GLY A 293 -1.83 31.74 -0.22
CA GLY A 293 -1.56 32.63 -1.34
C GLY A 293 -0.20 32.38 -1.96
N ASP A 294 0.03 33.05 -3.09
CA ASP A 294 1.19 32.95 -3.97
C ASP A 294 2.31 33.89 -3.51
N ASN A 295 3.56 33.42 -3.47
CA ASN A 295 4.74 34.26 -3.32
C ASN A 295 5.62 34.17 -4.58
N LEU A 296 5.66 35.24 -5.36
CA LEU A 296 6.32 35.26 -6.66
C LEU A 296 7.84 35.51 -6.61
N THR A 297 8.39 35.82 -5.44
CA THR A 297 9.77 36.34 -5.33
C THR A 297 10.62 35.64 -4.26
N GLY A 298 10.02 35.05 -3.23
CA GLY A 298 10.74 34.57 -2.04
C GLY A 298 11.15 35.70 -1.09
N GLU A 299 10.53 36.88 -1.20
CA GLU A 299 10.78 37.97 -0.25
C GLU A 299 10.13 37.65 1.10
N GLY A 300 10.96 37.45 2.12
CA GLY A 300 10.49 37.14 3.46
C GLY A 300 11.54 36.43 4.30
N ALA A 301 11.21 36.18 5.56
CA ALA A 301 11.96 35.26 6.40
C ALA A 301 11.05 34.08 6.78
N GLY A 302 11.54 32.86 6.59
CA GLY A 302 10.80 31.65 6.95
C GLY A 302 10.17 30.96 5.75
N ASP A 303 8.93 30.50 5.91
CA ASP A 303 8.17 29.84 4.84
C ASP A 303 7.47 30.93 4.02
N ASP A 304 7.87 31.07 2.76
CA ASP A 304 7.32 32.01 1.78
C ASP A 304 5.91 31.58 1.34
N GLU A 305 5.71 30.27 1.16
CA GLU A 305 4.40 29.68 0.92
C GLU A 305 4.05 28.61 1.95
N VAL A 306 2.77 28.55 2.29
CA VAL A 306 2.26 27.67 3.33
C VAL A 306 0.99 26.98 2.88
N ILE A 307 0.95 25.66 3.01
CA ILE A 307 -0.30 24.87 2.90
C ILE A 307 -0.62 24.24 4.24
N VAL A 308 -1.82 24.51 4.74
CA VAL A 308 -2.37 23.92 5.95
C VAL A 308 -3.36 22.82 5.56
N VAL A 309 -3.22 21.66 6.20
CA VAL A 309 -4.11 20.51 6.03
C VAL A 309 -4.65 20.11 7.40
N ASP A 310 -5.97 20.24 7.58
CA ASP A 310 -6.69 19.68 8.73
C ASP A 310 -7.11 18.24 8.39
N LEU A 311 -6.35 17.29 8.91
CA LEU A 311 -6.51 15.85 8.65
C LEU A 311 -7.83 15.30 9.20
N GLY A 312 -8.38 15.93 10.24
CA GLY A 312 -9.67 15.56 10.84
C GLY A 312 -10.86 16.00 10.01
N ARG A 313 -10.67 16.99 9.13
CA ARG A 313 -11.72 17.49 8.21
C ARG A 313 -11.64 16.93 6.80
N ILE A 314 -10.63 16.11 6.50
CA ILE A 314 -10.50 15.48 5.18
C ILE A 314 -11.69 14.52 4.96
N PRO A 315 -12.47 14.70 3.87
CA PRO A 315 -13.54 13.80 3.48
C PRO A 315 -13.10 12.33 3.41
N ALA A 316 -14.02 11.39 3.66
CA ALA A 316 -13.70 9.97 3.71
C ALA A 316 -13.23 9.39 2.37
N ASP A 317 -13.66 9.98 1.27
CA ASP A 317 -13.29 9.60 -0.09
C ASP A 317 -11.89 10.12 -0.49
N ALA A 318 -11.29 11.04 0.26
CA ALA A 318 -9.90 11.47 0.07
C ALA A 318 -8.96 10.63 0.97
N THR A 319 -8.24 9.70 0.34
CA THR A 319 -7.41 8.70 1.03
C THR A 319 -5.91 8.91 0.81
N GLY A 320 -5.51 9.74 -0.15
CA GLY A 320 -4.11 10.06 -0.43
C GLY A 320 -3.89 11.54 -0.62
N LEU A 321 -2.85 12.08 0.00
CA LEU A 321 -2.38 13.45 -0.21
C LEU A 321 -0.93 13.41 -0.65
N VAL A 322 -0.56 14.13 -1.71
CA VAL A 322 0.82 14.26 -2.15
C VAL A 322 1.21 15.73 -2.16
N PHE A 323 2.28 16.05 -1.43
CA PHE A 323 2.84 17.38 -1.31
C PHE A 323 3.93 17.55 -2.36
N THR A 324 3.85 18.64 -3.13
CA THR A 324 4.76 18.89 -4.26
C THR A 324 5.24 20.32 -4.27
N VAL A 325 6.44 20.52 -4.80
CA VAL A 325 6.98 21.84 -5.12
C VAL A 325 7.29 21.90 -6.61
N ASN A 326 6.94 22.99 -7.28
CA ASN A 326 7.28 23.24 -8.67
C ASN A 326 7.99 24.59 -8.82
N SER A 327 8.95 24.70 -9.73
CA SER A 327 9.39 26.01 -10.23
C SER A 327 8.49 26.40 -11.40
N PHE A 328 7.60 27.35 -11.17
CA PHE A 328 6.66 27.83 -12.18
C PHE A 328 7.40 28.53 -13.31
N THR A 329 8.33 29.41 -12.98
CA THR A 329 9.19 30.16 -13.92
C THR A 329 10.24 29.29 -14.61
N GLY A 330 10.48 28.07 -14.11
CA GLY A 330 11.21 26.99 -14.80
C GLY A 330 12.69 26.90 -14.48
N GLN A 331 13.17 27.61 -13.46
CA GLN A 331 14.50 27.45 -12.90
C GLN A 331 14.62 26.04 -12.33
N LYS A 332 15.82 25.46 -12.48
CA LYS A 332 16.12 24.17 -11.85
C LYS A 332 16.44 24.39 -10.39
N PHE A 333 16.22 23.39 -9.54
CA PHE A 333 16.61 23.49 -8.13
C PHE A 333 18.13 23.65 -7.92
N THR A 334 18.95 23.32 -8.93
CA THR A 334 20.38 23.66 -8.96
C THR A 334 20.70 25.15 -9.10
N GLU A 335 19.71 25.98 -9.45
CA GLU A 335 19.85 27.40 -9.76
C GLU A 335 19.17 28.31 -8.71
N VAL A 336 18.46 27.72 -7.75
CA VAL A 336 17.76 28.45 -6.68
C VAL A 336 18.55 28.40 -5.38
N ALA A 337 18.77 29.55 -4.76
CA ALA A 337 19.52 29.67 -3.53
C ALA A 337 18.62 29.45 -2.30
N LYS A 338 19.14 28.72 -1.31
CA LYS A 338 18.50 28.44 -0.01
C LYS A 338 17.04 27.98 -0.10
N ALA A 339 16.69 27.29 -1.19
CA ALA A 339 15.38 26.70 -1.37
C ALA A 339 15.21 25.49 -0.46
N TYR A 340 14.08 25.41 0.23
CA TYR A 340 13.74 24.27 1.05
C TYR A 340 12.22 24.06 1.10
N CYS A 341 11.81 22.83 1.37
CA CYS A 341 10.45 22.55 1.78
C CYS A 341 10.43 21.67 3.02
N ARG A 342 9.39 21.80 3.83
CA ARG A 342 9.21 21.04 5.07
C ARG A 342 7.76 20.75 5.38
N LEU A 343 7.51 19.66 6.08
CA LEU A 343 6.21 19.37 6.69
C LEU A 343 6.39 19.43 8.21
N ILE A 344 5.53 20.18 8.89
CA ILE A 344 5.55 20.33 10.34
C ILE A 344 4.20 19.95 10.94
N ASP A 345 4.23 19.50 12.19
CA ASP A 345 3.06 19.44 13.05
C ASP A 345 2.58 20.86 13.34
N ALA A 346 1.36 21.21 12.96
CA ALA A 346 0.85 22.56 13.16
C ALA A 346 0.54 22.87 14.64
N ALA A 347 0.32 21.86 15.48
CA ALA A 347 0.03 22.04 16.90
C ALA A 347 1.30 22.25 17.73
N THR A 348 2.34 21.47 17.44
CA THR A 348 3.60 21.49 18.22
C THR A 348 4.71 22.30 17.58
N GLY A 349 4.63 22.56 16.28
CA GLY A 349 5.71 23.15 15.49
C GLY A 349 6.87 22.18 15.22
N GLU A 350 6.73 20.89 15.57
CA GLU A 350 7.75 19.88 15.32
C GLU A 350 7.90 19.64 13.81
N GLU A 351 9.14 19.73 13.31
CA GLU A 351 9.45 19.44 11.92
C GLU A 351 9.48 17.93 11.69
N LEU A 352 8.54 17.44 10.87
CA LEU A 352 8.37 16.02 10.56
C LEU A 352 9.34 15.59 9.45
N VAL A 353 9.46 16.42 8.42
CA VAL A 353 10.40 16.23 7.31
C VAL A 353 10.84 17.57 6.75
N ARG A 354 12.09 17.65 6.29
CA ARG A 354 12.64 18.79 5.57
C ARG A 354 13.55 18.33 4.45
N PHE A 355 13.41 18.95 3.29
CA PHE A 355 14.30 18.79 2.15
C PHE A 355 14.95 20.13 1.83
N ASP A 356 16.28 20.11 1.71
CA ASP A 356 17.02 21.19 1.06
C ASP A 356 16.96 20.95 -0.45
N LEU A 357 16.45 21.93 -1.19
CA LEU A 357 16.30 21.87 -2.63
C LEU A 357 17.51 22.54 -3.32
N THR A 358 18.27 23.37 -2.61
CA THR A 358 19.42 24.09 -3.14
C THR A 358 20.46 23.11 -3.69
N GLY A 359 20.72 23.16 -4.99
CA GLY A 359 21.74 22.29 -5.58
C GLY A 359 21.33 20.82 -5.70
N ALA A 360 20.06 20.47 -5.43
CA ALA A 360 19.64 19.07 -5.29
C ALA A 360 19.65 18.30 -6.62
N GLU A 361 18.76 18.62 -7.56
CA GLU A 361 18.66 17.96 -8.86
C GLU A 361 18.33 18.98 -9.97
N PRO A 362 18.78 18.77 -11.22
CA PRO A 362 18.52 19.68 -12.34
C PRO A 362 17.10 19.53 -12.90
N GLN A 363 16.10 19.46 -12.02
CA GLN A 363 14.68 19.28 -12.30
C GLN A 363 13.87 20.51 -11.83
N THR A 364 12.62 20.60 -12.28
CA THR A 364 11.73 21.75 -12.00
C THR A 364 10.57 21.40 -11.08
N GLY A 365 10.46 20.15 -10.63
CA GLY A 365 9.42 19.68 -9.72
C GLY A 365 9.94 18.63 -8.77
N VAL A 366 9.37 18.54 -7.58
CA VAL A 366 9.68 17.53 -6.58
C VAL A 366 8.41 17.11 -5.85
N MET A 367 8.25 15.81 -5.65
CA MET A 367 7.27 15.25 -4.73
C MET A 367 7.98 15.04 -3.38
N MET A 368 7.59 15.82 -2.37
CA MET A 368 8.32 15.85 -1.10
C MET A 368 7.88 14.74 -0.15
N ALA A 369 6.56 14.55 -0.01
CA ALA A 369 5.98 13.63 0.95
C ALA A 369 4.59 13.22 0.51
N LYS A 370 4.18 12.03 0.90
CA LYS A 370 2.81 11.54 0.75
C LYS A 370 2.22 11.22 2.12
N LEU A 371 0.93 11.50 2.26
CA LEU A 371 0.12 11.08 3.40
C LEU A 371 -0.93 10.09 2.88
N ILE A 372 -1.00 8.91 3.49
CA ILE A 372 -1.97 7.88 3.14
C ILE A 372 -2.87 7.64 4.35
N LYS A 373 -4.18 7.70 4.13
CA LYS A 373 -5.19 7.38 5.13
C LYS A 373 -5.32 5.88 5.23
N GLN A 374 -4.96 5.35 6.37
CA GLN A 374 -5.16 3.95 6.73
C GLN A 374 -6.64 3.70 7.03
N PHE A 375 -7.06 2.45 6.93
CA PHE A 375 -8.44 2.07 7.21
C PHE A 375 -8.86 2.35 8.67
N SER A 376 -7.89 2.38 9.60
CA SER A 376 -8.10 2.83 10.99
C SER A 376 -8.54 4.30 11.10
N GLY A 377 -8.47 5.06 10.00
CA GLY A 377 -8.66 6.51 9.96
C GLY A 377 -7.38 7.30 10.26
N GLU A 378 -6.30 6.60 10.62
CA GLU A 378 -5.00 7.20 10.90
C GLU A 378 -4.28 7.58 9.60
N TRP A 379 -3.43 8.59 9.67
CA TRP A 379 -2.61 9.00 8.54
C TRP A 379 -1.17 8.54 8.74
N GLU A 380 -0.61 7.90 7.71
CA GLU A 380 0.81 7.59 7.62
C GLU A 380 1.49 8.52 6.63
N MET A 381 2.68 9.00 7.00
CA MET A 381 3.47 9.88 6.15
C MET A 381 4.72 9.16 5.64
N THR A 382 5.01 9.29 4.36
CA THR A 382 6.29 8.87 3.76
C THR A 382 6.99 10.08 3.16
N GLY A 383 8.24 10.34 3.56
CA GLY A 383 9.10 11.30 2.88
C GLY A 383 9.63 10.71 1.56
N MET A 384 9.45 11.39 0.43
CA MET A 384 9.74 10.85 -0.91
C MET A 384 10.98 11.46 -1.58
N GLY A 385 11.12 12.79 -1.59
CA GLY A 385 12.25 13.46 -2.27
C GLY A 385 12.46 13.03 -3.73
N GLU A 386 11.36 12.84 -4.49
CA GLU A 386 11.42 12.38 -5.88
C GLU A 386 11.28 13.57 -6.84
N PHE A 387 12.30 13.78 -7.67
CA PHE A 387 12.34 14.91 -8.60
C PHE A 387 11.72 14.55 -9.96
N VAL A 388 10.93 15.46 -10.49
CA VAL A 388 10.12 15.28 -11.70
C VAL A 388 10.32 16.47 -12.63
N LYS A 389 10.42 16.21 -13.94
CA LYS A 389 10.43 17.26 -14.96
C LYS A 389 9.01 17.80 -15.19
N SER A 390 8.53 18.61 -14.27
CA SER A 390 7.24 19.33 -14.40
C SER A 390 7.34 20.71 -13.77
N ARG A 391 6.66 21.69 -14.36
CA ARG A 391 6.60 23.08 -13.87
C ARG A 391 5.25 23.44 -13.23
N THR A 392 4.30 22.50 -13.21
CA THR A 392 2.95 22.77 -12.72
C THR A 392 2.43 21.59 -11.93
N VAL A 393 1.54 21.87 -10.97
CA VAL A 393 0.82 20.84 -10.21
C VAL A 393 0.08 19.85 -11.13
N ARG A 394 -0.48 20.33 -12.25
CA ARG A 394 -1.17 19.47 -13.24
C ARG A 394 -0.23 18.40 -13.82
N GLY A 395 1.02 18.77 -14.10
CA GLY A 395 2.03 17.82 -14.56
C GLY A 395 2.52 16.87 -13.45
N MET A 396 2.29 17.21 -12.18
CA MET A 396 2.63 16.37 -11.02
C MET A 396 1.55 15.32 -10.70
N VAL A 397 0.29 15.49 -11.14
CA VAL A 397 -0.82 14.57 -10.80
C VAL A 397 -0.52 13.13 -11.17
N LYS A 398 -0.04 12.86 -12.39
CA LYS A 398 0.20 11.49 -12.86
C LYS A 398 1.39 10.81 -12.15
N PRO A 399 2.55 11.48 -11.95
CA PRO A 399 3.61 10.98 -11.07
C PRO A 399 3.14 10.76 -9.63
N ALA A 400 2.40 11.71 -9.05
CA ALA A 400 1.90 11.64 -7.68
C ALA A 400 0.93 10.45 -7.49
N ALA A 401 0.05 10.19 -8.45
CA ALA A 401 -0.83 9.03 -8.44
C ALA A 401 -0.08 7.70 -8.49
N LYS A 402 1.11 7.64 -9.09
CA LYS A 402 1.96 6.44 -9.11
C LYS A 402 2.75 6.25 -7.81
N ALA A 403 3.00 7.35 -7.11
CA ALA A 403 3.79 7.37 -5.88
C ALA A 403 2.94 7.00 -4.65
N LEU A 404 1.62 7.22 -4.70
CA LEU A 404 0.63 6.55 -3.85
C LEU A 404 0.59 5.07 -4.20
#